data_AF-A0A949UCN3-F1
#
_entry.id   AF-A0A949UCN3-F1
#
_cell.length_a   1.000
_cell.length_b   1.000
_cell.length_c   1.000
_cell.angle_alpha   90.00
_cell.angle_beta   90.00
_cell.angle_gamma   90.00
#
_symmetry.space_group_name_H-M   'P 1'
#
loop_
_entity.id
_entity.type
_entity.pdbx_description
1 polymer ?
#
loop_
_entity_poly.entity_id
_entity_poly.type
_entity_poly.pdbx_seq_one_letter_code
_entity_poly.pdbx_strand_id
1 'polypeptide(L)'
;MSLTVRVSIGLIAGLLLGFIISTSHSPWLMRVPYFFDPIGIVFVNTIRVAVIPLVVSSLIVGVGSGGNDVRKIGKVGRRALVLVLSMLLLAAIFALAVASPLFAHISIDRSIAARLNDGIPMRETAQAASPAFAQWFSDLVPSNIFKAAADGALLPLVVVSVAFGLALTRVERTRQASVVQFFHGIADSFLVLVSFVVKLAPVGWNCKCKYHSQRAWEFEPQGLSLFTSPLSQLFLLRLRC
;
A
#
# COMPACT_ATOMS: atom_id res chain seq x y z
N MET A 1 -2.45 17.97 -23.59
CA MET A 1 -2.17 17.97 -22.13
C MET A 1 -1.41 16.72 -21.76
N SER A 2 -0.34 16.82 -20.97
CA SER A 2 0.41 15.67 -20.46
C SER A 2 -0.40 14.88 -19.42
N LEU A 3 -0.04 13.62 -19.21
CA LEU A 3 -0.64 12.77 -18.17
C LEU A 3 -0.51 13.42 -16.79
N THR A 4 0.67 13.96 -16.47
CA THR A 4 0.96 14.69 -15.23
C THR A 4 -0.02 15.83 -14.99
N VAL A 5 -0.25 16.69 -15.98
CA VAL A 5 -1.20 17.81 -15.86
C VAL A 5 -2.64 17.31 -15.64
N ARG A 6 -3.05 16.21 -16.29
CA ARG A 6 -4.37 15.60 -16.05
C ARG A 6 -4.52 15.05 -14.63
N VAL A 7 -3.49 14.42 -14.08
CA VAL A 7 -3.49 13.91 -12.69
C VAL A 7 -3.44 15.06 -11.68
N SER A 8 -2.62 16.09 -11.90
CA SER A 8 -2.56 17.27 -11.04
C SER A 8 -3.89 18.04 -11.03
N ILE A 9 -4.49 18.28 -12.20
CA ILE A 9 -5.85 18.84 -12.30
C ILE A 9 -6.84 17.89 -11.63
N GLY A 10 -6.71 16.57 -11.80
CA GLY A 10 -7.54 15.55 -11.16
C GLY A 10 -7.37 15.41 -9.64
N LEU A 11 -6.30 15.95 -9.04
CA LEU A 11 -6.05 15.96 -7.59
C LEU A 11 -6.43 17.30 -6.96
N ILE A 12 -6.21 18.40 -7.67
CA ILE A 12 -6.88 19.69 -7.43
C ILE A 12 -8.39 19.58 -7.79
N ALA A 13 -8.78 18.48 -8.46
CA ALA A 13 -10.13 17.98 -8.63
C ALA A 13 -10.41 16.65 -7.88
N GLY A 14 -9.55 16.41 -6.89
CA GLY A 14 -9.63 15.58 -5.69
C GLY A 14 -10.09 16.42 -4.48
N LEU A 15 -9.35 17.49 -4.15
CA LEU A 15 -9.47 18.33 -2.94
C LEU A 15 -10.74 19.21 -2.81
N LEU A 16 -10.88 20.30 -3.58
CA LEU A 16 -11.86 21.39 -3.30
C LEU A 16 -13.34 20.96 -3.23
N LEU A 17 -13.77 19.86 -3.86
CA LEU A 17 -15.15 19.42 -3.74
C LEU A 17 -15.41 18.56 -2.50
N GLY A 18 -14.40 17.84 -1.99
CA GLY A 18 -14.46 17.32 -0.63
C GLY A 18 -14.69 18.48 0.35
N PHE A 19 -13.98 19.59 0.13
CA PHE A 19 -14.15 20.83 0.90
C PHE A 19 -15.54 21.48 0.72
N ILE A 20 -16.05 21.61 -0.52
CA ILE A 20 -17.39 22.18 -0.80
C ILE A 20 -18.51 21.28 -0.25
N ILE A 21 -18.40 19.96 -0.39
CA ILE A 21 -19.35 18.98 0.20
C ILE A 21 -19.34 19.10 1.72
N SER A 22 -18.16 19.17 2.35
CA SER A 22 -17.99 19.29 3.79
C SER A 22 -18.62 20.58 4.35
N THR A 23 -18.49 21.70 3.63
CA THR A 23 -18.96 23.02 4.10
C THR A 23 -20.43 23.30 3.79
N SER A 24 -21.03 22.67 2.78
CA SER A 24 -22.39 23.02 2.32
C SER A 24 -23.53 22.42 3.13
N HIS A 25 -23.29 21.41 3.98
CA HIS A 25 -24.30 20.67 4.79
C HIS A 25 -25.56 20.15 4.03
N SER A 26 -25.58 20.19 2.70
CA SER A 26 -26.77 19.89 1.88
C SER A 26 -27.02 18.37 1.80
N PRO A 27 -28.27 17.89 2.06
CA PRO A 27 -28.63 16.48 1.97
C PRO A 27 -28.38 15.81 0.61
N TRP A 28 -28.31 16.60 -0.48
CA TRP A 28 -28.01 16.08 -1.81
C TRP A 28 -26.50 15.89 -2.03
N LEU A 29 -25.66 16.80 -1.54
CA LEU A 29 -24.20 16.69 -1.66
C LEU A 29 -23.65 15.53 -0.83
N MET A 30 -24.27 15.20 0.31
CA MET A 30 -23.89 14.04 1.13
C MET A 30 -24.14 12.68 0.45
N ARG A 31 -24.91 12.60 -0.63
CA ARG A 31 -25.10 11.35 -1.40
C ARG A 31 -24.02 11.13 -2.45
N VAL A 32 -23.29 12.18 -2.84
CA VAL A 32 -22.24 12.12 -3.86
C VAL A 32 -21.15 11.09 -3.50
N PRO A 33 -20.59 11.03 -2.27
CA PRO A 33 -19.53 10.06 -1.93
C PRO A 33 -19.91 8.60 -2.16
N TYR A 34 -21.15 8.21 -1.85
CA TYR A 34 -21.64 6.83 -2.01
C TYR A 34 -21.60 6.30 -3.45
N PHE A 35 -21.61 7.20 -4.46
CA PHE A 35 -21.45 6.80 -5.86
C PHE A 35 -19.97 6.66 -6.30
N PHE A 36 -19.02 7.30 -5.61
CA PHE A 36 -17.58 7.26 -5.97
C PHE A 36 -16.77 6.28 -5.14
N ASP A 37 -17.21 5.96 -3.93
CA ASP A 37 -16.57 4.98 -3.05
C ASP A 37 -16.31 3.62 -3.74
N PRO A 38 -17.29 2.95 -4.42
CA PRO A 38 -17.01 1.70 -5.12
C PRO A 38 -15.99 1.85 -6.26
N ILE A 39 -15.95 3.00 -6.94
CA ILE A 39 -14.99 3.27 -8.02
C ILE A 39 -13.57 3.42 -7.45
N GLY A 40 -13.44 4.14 -6.32
CA GLY A 40 -12.18 4.30 -5.60
C GLY A 40 -11.65 2.96 -5.06
N ILE A 41 -12.53 2.14 -4.47
CA ILE A 41 -12.20 0.81 -3.97
C ILE A 41 -11.70 -0.10 -5.10
N VAL A 42 -12.41 -0.15 -6.24
CA VAL A 42 -11.97 -0.94 -7.41
C VAL A 42 -10.61 -0.49 -7.94
N PHE A 43 -10.38 0.83 -8.03
CA PHE A 43 -9.09 1.38 -8.48
C PHE A 43 -7.94 0.98 -7.54
N VAL A 44 -8.09 1.20 -6.23
CA VAL A 44 -7.07 0.87 -5.22
C VAL A 44 -6.82 -0.63 -5.15
N ASN A 45 -7.87 -1.46 -5.19
CA ASN A 45 -7.74 -2.91 -5.17
C ASN A 45 -7.02 -3.44 -6.41
N THR A 46 -7.30 -2.88 -7.59
CA THR A 46 -6.60 -3.27 -8.84
C THR A 46 -5.10 -2.98 -8.76
N ILE A 47 -4.70 -1.83 -8.22
CA ILE A 47 -3.27 -1.52 -7.98
C ILE A 47 -2.70 -2.48 -6.93
N ARG A 48 -3.39 -2.71 -5.82
CA ARG A 48 -2.93 -3.57 -4.70
C ARG A 48 -2.67 -5.02 -5.16
N VAL A 49 -3.54 -5.59 -5.99
CA VAL A 49 -3.36 -6.94 -6.57
C VAL A 49 -2.10 -7.03 -7.44
N ALA A 50 -1.72 -5.95 -8.13
CA ALA A 50 -0.50 -5.94 -8.95
C ALA A 50 0.80 -5.88 -8.13
N VAL A 51 0.77 -5.39 -6.88
CA VAL A 51 1.99 -5.18 -6.06
C VAL A 51 2.72 -6.48 -5.77
N ILE A 52 2.03 -7.51 -5.27
CA ILE A 52 2.69 -8.75 -4.82
C ILE A 52 3.37 -9.49 -5.99
N PRO A 53 2.70 -9.78 -7.13
CA PRO A 53 3.34 -10.43 -8.26
C PRO A 53 4.52 -9.63 -8.82
N LEU A 54 4.41 -8.30 -8.89
CA LEU A 54 5.43 -7.41 -9.44
C LEU A 54 6.67 -7.32 -8.53
N VAL A 55 6.49 -7.22 -7.21
CA VAL A 55 7.62 -7.22 -6.25
C VAL A 55 8.35 -8.56 -6.29
N VAL A 56 7.63 -9.68 -6.25
CA VAL A 56 8.22 -11.03 -6.30
C VAL A 56 8.99 -11.22 -7.62
N SER A 57 8.36 -10.95 -8.76
CA SER A 57 9.02 -11.15 -10.06
C SER A 57 10.20 -10.20 -10.28
N SER A 58 10.07 -8.92 -9.92
CA SER A 58 11.14 -7.92 -10.05
C SER A 58 12.34 -8.24 -9.15
N LEU A 59 12.15 -8.81 -7.96
CA LEU A 59 13.26 -9.21 -7.09
C LEU A 59 13.95 -10.48 -7.60
N ILE A 60 13.17 -11.48 -8.04
CA ILE A 60 13.73 -12.72 -8.59
C ILE A 60 14.54 -12.42 -9.86
N VAL A 61 14.04 -11.54 -10.74
CA VAL A 61 14.77 -11.04 -11.91
C VAL A 61 15.98 -10.21 -11.49
N GLY A 62 15.81 -9.21 -10.62
CA GLY A 62 16.88 -8.29 -10.24
C GLY A 62 18.08 -8.97 -9.55
N VAL A 63 17.83 -10.00 -8.74
CA VAL A 63 18.86 -10.81 -8.09
C VAL A 63 19.35 -11.92 -9.01
N GLY A 64 18.44 -12.67 -9.64
CA GLY A 64 18.76 -13.83 -10.49
C GLY A 64 19.50 -13.48 -11.78
N SER A 65 19.29 -12.28 -12.34
CA SER A 65 20.00 -11.78 -13.53
C SER A 65 21.38 -11.18 -13.22
N GLY A 66 21.74 -10.97 -11.95
CA GLY A 66 22.93 -10.21 -11.52
C GLY A 66 24.31 -10.82 -11.83
N GLY A 67 24.37 -11.83 -12.70
CA GLY A 67 25.58 -12.60 -12.98
C GLY A 67 25.96 -13.56 -11.83
N ASN A 68 27.07 -14.27 -11.99
CA ASN A 68 27.53 -15.24 -10.96
C ASN A 68 28.22 -14.56 -9.75
N ASP A 69 28.08 -13.24 -9.63
CA ASP A 69 28.89 -12.39 -8.75
C ASP A 69 28.01 -11.81 -7.63
N VAL A 70 27.56 -12.70 -6.75
CA VAL A 70 26.75 -12.40 -5.55
C VAL A 70 27.34 -11.23 -4.73
N ARG A 71 28.67 -11.07 -4.78
CA ARG A 71 29.42 -10.03 -4.09
C ARG A 71 29.15 -8.62 -4.65
N LYS A 72 28.80 -8.49 -5.94
CA LYS A 72 28.30 -7.22 -6.54
C LYS A 72 26.89 -6.88 -6.02
N ILE A 73 25.98 -7.86 -5.98
CA ILE A 73 24.60 -7.69 -5.48
C ILE A 73 24.64 -7.18 -4.02
N GLY A 74 25.43 -7.82 -3.16
CA GLY A 74 25.62 -7.38 -1.76
C GLY A 74 26.22 -5.97 -1.63
N LYS A 75 27.14 -5.57 -2.53
CA LYS A 75 27.72 -4.21 -2.55
C LYS A 75 26.69 -3.14 -2.93
N VAL A 76 25.79 -3.44 -3.87
CA VAL A 76 24.68 -2.54 -4.25
C VAL A 76 23.65 -2.48 -3.12
N GLY A 77 23.21 -3.62 -2.59
CA GLY A 77 22.27 -3.69 -1.47
C GLY A 77 22.74 -2.95 -0.22
N ARG A 78 24.01 -3.10 0.18
CA ARG A 78 24.58 -2.37 1.32
C ARG A 78 24.64 -0.86 1.09
N ARG A 79 24.93 -0.41 -0.14
CA ARG A 79 24.91 1.02 -0.49
C ARG A 79 23.49 1.59 -0.41
N ALA A 80 22.51 0.87 -0.94
CA ALA A 80 21.09 1.25 -0.83
C ALA A 80 20.62 1.30 0.63
N LEU A 81 20.98 0.31 1.45
CA LEU A 81 20.64 0.28 2.88
C LEU A 81 21.22 1.47 3.64
N VAL A 82 22.51 1.77 3.47
CA VAL A 82 23.15 2.93 4.12
C VAL A 82 22.52 4.24 3.64
N LEU A 83 22.21 4.37 2.35
CA LEU A 83 21.54 5.55 1.81
C LEU A 83 20.14 5.72 2.43
N VAL A 84 19.32 4.67 2.45
CA VAL A 84 17.96 4.72 3.05
C VAL A 84 18.02 5.03 4.54
N LEU A 85 18.89 4.37 5.32
CA LEU A 85 19.03 4.68 6.76
C LEU A 85 19.50 6.11 6.99
N SER A 86 20.47 6.61 6.21
CA SER A 86 20.93 8.00 6.33
C SER A 86 19.83 9.00 5.98
N MET A 87 19.03 8.72 4.94
CA MET A 87 17.92 9.57 4.51
C MET A 87 16.77 9.57 5.54
N LEU A 88 16.46 8.42 6.15
CA LEU A 88 15.50 8.33 7.25
C LEU A 88 15.98 9.07 8.51
N LEU A 89 17.26 8.95 8.87
CA LEU A 89 17.85 9.67 9.99
C LEU A 89 17.83 11.19 9.76
N LEU A 90 18.22 11.64 8.56
CA LEU A 90 18.14 13.05 8.15
C LEU A 90 16.69 13.57 8.18
N ALA A 91 15.73 12.80 7.67
CA ALA A 91 14.32 13.15 7.70
C ALA A 91 13.77 13.23 9.15
N ALA A 92 14.18 12.32 10.03
CA ALA A 92 13.80 12.34 11.44
C ALA A 92 14.41 13.55 12.17
N ILE A 93 15.70 13.83 11.99
CA ILE A 93 16.36 15.01 12.56
C ILE A 93 15.70 16.31 12.06
N PHE A 94 15.42 16.40 10.76
CA PHE A 94 14.71 17.54 10.18
C PHE A 94 13.29 17.69 10.76
N ALA A 95 12.56 16.58 10.88
CA ALA A 95 11.23 16.57 11.49
C ALA A 95 11.27 17.05 12.94
N LEU A 96 12.18 16.55 13.78
CA LEU A 96 12.33 17.01 15.17
C LEU A 96 12.74 18.49 15.24
N ALA A 97 13.67 18.93 14.39
CA ALA A 97 14.17 20.30 14.37
C ALA A 97 13.12 21.33 13.93
N VAL A 98 12.23 20.98 13.00
CA VAL A 98 11.18 21.88 12.49
C VAL A 98 9.88 21.76 13.29
N ALA A 99 9.46 20.54 13.65
CA ALA A 99 8.20 20.32 14.36
C ALA A 99 8.21 20.91 15.77
N SER A 100 9.30 20.73 16.53
CA SER A 100 9.38 21.19 17.93
C SER A 100 9.15 22.70 18.09
N PRO A 101 9.83 23.61 17.36
CA PRO A 101 9.54 25.05 17.44
C PRO A 101 8.19 25.40 16.82
N LEU A 102 7.78 24.75 15.73
CA LEU A 102 6.51 25.06 15.06
C LEU A 102 5.30 24.75 15.96
N PHE A 103 5.31 23.62 16.67
CA PHE A 103 4.27 23.28 17.64
C PHE A 103 4.35 24.13 18.91
N ALA A 104 5.54 24.59 19.34
CA ALA A 104 5.66 25.53 20.45
C ALA A 104 5.00 26.89 20.19
N HIS A 105 4.90 27.32 18.92
CA HIS A 105 4.20 28.54 18.53
C HIS A 105 2.68 28.38 18.34
N ILE A 106 2.16 27.14 18.32
CA ILE A 106 0.72 26.88 18.18
C ILE A 106 0.12 26.67 19.58
N SER A 107 -0.59 27.67 20.09
CA SER A 107 -1.32 27.59 21.36
C SER A 107 -2.55 26.68 21.23
N ILE A 108 -2.36 25.37 21.37
CA ILE A 108 -3.47 24.41 21.45
C ILE A 108 -4.16 24.58 22.79
N ASP A 109 -5.44 24.95 22.76
CA ASP A 109 -6.27 25.03 23.97
C ASP A 109 -6.39 23.62 24.60
N ARG A 110 -5.82 23.46 25.80
CA ARG A 110 -5.79 22.17 26.49
C ARG A 110 -7.18 21.65 26.86
N SER A 111 -8.20 22.52 26.93
CA SER A 111 -9.60 22.11 27.14
C SER A 111 -10.20 21.40 25.93
N ILE A 112 -9.81 21.80 24.71
CA ILE A 112 -10.23 21.15 23.45
C ILE A 112 -9.47 19.82 23.30
N ALA A 113 -8.17 19.81 23.58
CA ALA A 113 -7.36 18.58 23.55
C ALA A 113 -7.87 17.50 24.52
N ALA A 114 -8.28 17.88 25.74
CA ALA A 114 -8.89 16.96 26.70
C ALA A 114 -10.20 16.35 26.15
N ARG A 115 -11.08 17.17 25.58
CA ARG A 115 -12.36 16.71 25.00
C ARG A 115 -12.19 15.79 23.78
N LEU A 116 -11.12 15.93 22.99
CA LEU A 116 -10.80 14.95 21.94
C LEU A 116 -10.33 13.62 22.54
N ASN A 117 -9.55 13.65 23.62
CA ASN A 117 -9.05 12.43 24.28
C ASN A 117 -10.15 11.66 25.03
N ASP A 118 -11.21 12.32 25.52
CA ASP A 118 -12.34 11.62 26.17
C ASP A 118 -13.21 10.81 25.17
N GLY A 119 -13.27 11.27 23.91
CA GLY A 119 -14.04 10.61 22.84
C GLY A 119 -13.27 9.58 22.04
N ILE A 120 -11.94 9.61 22.10
CA ILE A 120 -11.08 8.53 21.62
C ILE A 120 -10.97 7.54 22.78
N PRO A 121 -11.46 6.29 22.68
CA PRO A 121 -11.06 5.31 23.66
C PRO A 121 -9.54 5.28 23.64
N MET A 122 -8.90 5.56 24.77
CA MET A 122 -7.46 5.38 24.96
C MET A 122 -7.19 3.88 24.92
N ARG A 123 -7.32 3.33 23.70
CA ARG A 123 -6.65 2.13 23.24
C ARG A 123 -5.20 2.46 23.51
N GLU A 124 -4.71 1.90 24.60
CA GLU A 124 -3.35 2.12 25.02
C GLU A 124 -2.48 1.84 23.80
N THR A 125 -1.86 2.90 23.27
CA THR A 125 -0.51 2.79 22.73
C THR A 125 0.48 2.63 23.91
N ALA A 126 0.11 1.80 24.90
CA ALA A 126 1.00 0.75 25.38
C ALA A 126 1.73 0.26 24.14
N GLN A 127 3.06 0.30 24.20
CA GLN A 127 3.90 0.00 23.06
C GLN A 127 3.34 -1.26 22.42
N ALA A 128 2.89 -1.18 21.15
CA ALA A 128 2.51 -2.36 20.40
C ALA A 128 3.78 -3.20 20.33
N ALA A 129 3.92 -4.11 21.29
CA ALA A 129 5.23 -4.33 21.92
C ALA A 129 6.15 -4.88 20.85
N SER A 130 7.07 -4.04 20.37
CA SER A 130 7.81 -4.30 19.13
C SER A 130 8.31 -5.73 19.21
N PRO A 131 7.79 -6.65 18.37
CA PRO A 131 7.86 -8.07 18.64
C PRO A 131 9.31 -8.40 18.94
N ALA A 132 9.53 -8.98 20.14
CA ALA A 132 10.85 -9.08 20.74
C ALA A 132 11.85 -9.50 19.67
N PHE A 133 12.99 -8.82 19.52
CA PHE A 133 13.77 -8.83 18.26
C PHE A 133 13.99 -10.22 17.63
N ALA A 134 14.15 -11.27 18.47
CA ALA A 134 14.18 -12.67 18.05
C ALA A 134 12.90 -13.16 17.34
N GLN A 135 11.70 -12.84 17.85
CA GLN A 135 10.40 -13.15 17.25
C GLN A 135 10.21 -12.40 15.93
N TRP A 136 10.52 -11.10 15.87
CA TRP A 136 10.50 -10.37 14.59
C TRP A 136 11.43 -11.03 13.55
N PHE A 137 12.61 -11.47 13.98
CA PHE A 137 13.55 -12.17 13.12
C PHE A 137 13.06 -13.57 12.67
N SER A 138 12.34 -14.31 13.51
CA SER A 138 11.70 -15.56 13.07
C SER A 138 10.57 -15.32 12.08
N ASP A 139 9.79 -14.25 12.28
CA ASP A 139 8.64 -13.90 11.42
C ASP A 139 9.06 -13.44 10.00
N LEU A 140 10.34 -13.08 9.80
CA LEU A 140 10.91 -12.81 8.47
C LEU A 140 10.90 -14.05 7.54
N VAL A 141 10.89 -15.27 8.08
CA VAL A 141 10.88 -16.51 7.30
C VAL A 141 9.50 -17.16 7.44
N PRO A 142 8.62 -17.06 6.42
CA PRO A 142 7.25 -17.53 6.55
C PRO A 142 7.20 -19.05 6.48
N SER A 143 6.40 -19.68 7.34
CA SER A 143 6.15 -21.13 7.29
C SER A 143 5.42 -21.58 6.02
N ASN A 144 4.71 -20.66 5.34
CA ASN A 144 4.06 -20.90 4.06
C ASN A 144 4.04 -19.62 3.21
N ILE A 145 4.67 -19.68 2.02
CA ILE A 145 4.81 -18.56 1.08
C ILE A 145 3.44 -18.11 0.54
N PHE A 146 2.53 -19.04 0.23
CA PHE A 146 1.19 -18.72 -0.28
C PHE A 146 0.33 -18.05 0.79
N LYS A 147 0.47 -18.46 2.06
CA LYS A 147 -0.18 -17.78 3.17
C LYS A 147 0.37 -16.36 3.33
N ALA A 148 1.69 -16.17 3.32
CA ALA A 148 2.31 -14.84 3.35
C ALA A 148 1.86 -13.94 2.17
N ALA A 149 1.62 -14.52 0.99
CA ALA A 149 1.05 -13.80 -0.15
C ALA A 149 -0.43 -13.41 0.06
N ALA A 150 -1.25 -14.30 0.61
CA ALA A 150 -2.65 -14.03 0.92
C ALA A 150 -2.82 -12.98 2.04
N ASP A 151 -2.01 -13.08 3.09
CA ASP A 151 -2.01 -12.16 4.24
C ASP A 151 -1.35 -10.80 3.93
N GLY A 152 -0.75 -10.64 2.74
CA GLY A 152 -0.08 -9.40 2.34
C GLY A 152 1.24 -9.11 3.05
N ALA A 153 1.90 -10.14 3.59
CA ALA A 153 3.15 -10.04 4.35
C ALA A 153 4.36 -9.74 3.43
N LEU A 154 4.48 -8.47 3.01
CA LEU A 154 5.48 -8.02 2.04
C LEU A 154 6.93 -8.30 2.46
N LEU A 155 7.30 -8.08 3.73
CA LEU A 155 8.69 -8.27 4.19
C LEU A 155 9.14 -9.74 4.07
N PRO A 156 8.39 -10.74 4.57
CA PRO A 156 8.67 -12.16 4.31
C PRO A 156 8.76 -12.52 2.82
N LEU A 157 7.86 -11.99 1.98
CA LEU A 157 7.89 -12.23 0.53
C LEU A 157 9.17 -11.68 -0.12
N VAL A 158 9.63 -10.50 0.30
CA VAL A 158 10.91 -9.91 -0.17
C VAL A 158 12.08 -10.81 0.21
N VAL A 159 12.15 -11.27 1.47
CA VAL A 159 13.22 -12.16 1.96
C VAL A 159 13.27 -13.46 1.16
N VAL A 160 12.13 -14.13 0.98
CA VAL A 160 12.04 -15.37 0.19
C VAL A 160 12.38 -15.15 -1.27
N SER A 161 11.91 -14.05 -1.89
CA SER A 161 12.20 -13.73 -3.30
C SER A 161 13.68 -13.49 -3.55
N VAL A 162 14.37 -12.79 -2.64
CA VAL A 162 15.82 -12.58 -2.70
C VAL A 162 16.58 -13.90 -2.48
N ALA A 163 16.17 -14.72 -1.51
CA ALA A 163 16.78 -16.03 -1.26
C ALA A 163 16.63 -16.97 -2.47
N PHE A 164 15.46 -17.00 -3.11
CA PHE A 164 15.22 -17.75 -4.34
C PHE A 164 16.04 -17.22 -5.52
N GLY A 165 16.11 -15.90 -5.71
CA GLY A 165 16.97 -15.27 -6.71
C GLY A 165 18.45 -15.62 -6.53
N LEU A 166 18.95 -15.65 -5.29
CA LEU A 166 20.31 -16.10 -4.97
C LEU A 166 20.52 -17.60 -5.22
N ALA A 167 19.51 -18.44 -4.97
CA ALA A 167 19.56 -19.86 -5.29
C ALA A 167 19.65 -20.09 -6.82
N LEU A 168 18.88 -19.34 -7.62
CA LEU A 168 18.92 -19.40 -9.08
C LEU A 168 20.30 -19.11 -9.66
N THR A 169 21.12 -18.25 -9.04
CA THR A 169 22.50 -17.99 -9.53
C THR A 169 23.43 -19.21 -9.43
N ARG A 170 23.07 -20.24 -8.65
CA ARG A 170 23.82 -21.50 -8.56
C ARG A 170 23.28 -22.61 -9.47
N VAL A 171 22.19 -22.36 -10.18
CA VAL A 171 21.59 -23.31 -11.13
C VAL A 171 22.29 -23.20 -12.49
N GLU A 172 22.27 -24.30 -13.26
CA GLU A 172 22.71 -24.33 -14.65
C GLU A 172 22.13 -23.16 -15.48
N ARG A 173 22.99 -22.48 -16.25
CA ARG A 173 22.66 -21.23 -16.97
C ARG A 173 21.41 -21.32 -17.84
N THR A 174 21.22 -22.43 -18.54
CA THR A 174 20.06 -22.67 -19.40
C THR A 174 18.75 -22.63 -18.60
N ARG A 175 18.70 -23.35 -17.47
CA ARG A 175 17.53 -23.42 -16.59
C ARG A 175 17.30 -22.10 -15.85
N GLN A 176 18.39 -21.46 -15.40
CA GLN A 176 18.35 -20.12 -14.81
C GLN A 176 17.70 -19.12 -15.77
N ALA A 177 18.12 -19.10 -17.03
CA ALA A 177 17.59 -18.20 -18.05
C ALA A 177 16.09 -18.42 -18.30
N SER A 178 15.62 -19.67 -18.40
CA SER A 178 14.19 -19.97 -18.56
C SER A 178 13.34 -19.44 -17.40
N VAL A 179 13.79 -19.64 -16.15
CA VAL A 179 13.07 -19.14 -14.96
C VAL A 179 13.08 -17.61 -14.91
N VAL A 180 14.22 -16.98 -15.16
CA VAL A 180 14.35 -15.51 -15.21
C VAL A 180 13.45 -14.91 -16.30
N GLN A 181 13.40 -15.52 -17.50
CA GLN A 181 12.56 -15.05 -18.60
C GLN A 181 11.06 -15.16 -18.28
N PHE A 182 10.64 -16.23 -17.58
CA PHE A 182 9.27 -16.39 -17.08
C PHE A 182 8.89 -15.27 -16.10
N PHE A 183 9.73 -14.98 -15.10
CA PHE A 183 9.48 -13.88 -14.17
C PHE A 183 9.56 -12.50 -14.82
N HIS A 184 10.40 -12.30 -15.85
CA HIS A 184 10.39 -11.10 -16.68
C HIS A 184 9.02 -10.92 -17.36
N GLY A 185 8.50 -11.96 -18.02
CA GLY A 185 7.18 -11.92 -18.66
C GLY A 185 6.05 -11.57 -17.68
N ILE A 186 6.12 -12.07 -16.44
CA ILE A 186 5.20 -11.66 -15.36
C ILE A 186 5.38 -10.17 -15.02
N ALA A 187 6.60 -9.71 -14.76
CA ALA A 187 6.88 -8.31 -14.42
C ALA A 187 6.36 -7.35 -15.49
N ASP A 188 6.68 -7.61 -16.76
CA ASP A 188 6.29 -6.77 -17.89
C ASP A 188 4.76 -6.79 -18.09
N SER A 189 4.11 -7.95 -17.93
CA SER A 189 2.64 -8.06 -17.99
C SER A 189 1.94 -7.24 -16.91
N PHE A 190 2.45 -7.26 -15.67
CA PHE A 190 1.90 -6.45 -14.58
C PHE A 190 2.22 -4.96 -14.74
N LEU A 191 3.38 -4.58 -15.30
CA LEU A 191 3.69 -3.19 -15.66
C LEU A 191 2.74 -2.66 -16.75
N VAL A 192 2.38 -3.49 -17.73
CA VAL A 192 1.36 -3.15 -18.75
C VAL A 192 -0.03 -3.03 -18.11
N LEU A 193 -0.41 -3.92 -17.19
CA LEU A 193 -1.68 -3.84 -16.45
C LEU A 193 -1.77 -2.54 -15.63
N VAL A 194 -0.73 -2.20 -14.86
CA VAL A 194 -0.65 -0.91 -14.13
C VAL A 194 -0.70 0.27 -15.10
N SER A 195 -0.09 0.17 -16.28
CA SER A 195 -0.16 1.20 -17.32
C SER A 195 -1.58 1.41 -17.86
N PHE A 196 -2.42 0.38 -17.94
CA PHE A 196 -3.85 0.55 -18.25
C PHE A 196 -4.60 1.25 -17.12
N VAL A 197 -4.38 0.87 -15.86
CA VAL A 197 -5.00 1.50 -14.68
C VAL A 197 -4.63 2.98 -14.58
N VAL A 198 -3.36 3.33 -14.80
CA VAL A 198 -2.88 4.73 -14.78
C VAL A 198 -3.42 5.54 -15.97
N LYS A 199 -3.65 4.92 -17.14
CA LYS A 199 -4.36 5.56 -18.27
C LYS A 199 -5.84 5.76 -18.01
N LEU A 200 -6.48 4.90 -17.21
CA LEU A 200 -7.86 5.03 -16.77
C LEU A 200 -8.05 6.12 -15.71
N ALA A 201 -7.05 6.40 -14.86
CA ALA A 201 -7.13 7.45 -13.83
C ALA A 201 -7.64 8.82 -14.34
N PRO A 202 -7.15 9.40 -15.46
CA PRO A 202 -7.71 10.64 -16.03
C PRO A 202 -8.99 10.44 -16.88
N VAL A 203 -9.39 9.21 -17.19
CA VAL A 203 -10.64 8.91 -17.94
C VAL A 203 -11.82 8.72 -16.99
N GLY A 204 -11.58 8.17 -15.80
CA GLY A 204 -12.54 8.18 -14.68
C GLY A 204 -12.96 9.58 -14.24
N TRP A 205 -12.20 10.62 -14.60
CA TRP A 205 -12.59 12.03 -14.45
C TRP A 205 -13.57 12.52 -15.54
N ASN A 206 -13.47 12.03 -16.77
CA ASN A 206 -14.32 12.47 -17.89
C ASN A 206 -15.65 11.72 -17.95
N CYS A 207 -15.76 10.52 -17.36
CA CYS A 207 -17.04 9.93 -17.00
C CYS A 207 -17.55 10.53 -15.68
N LYS A 208 -17.85 11.83 -15.72
CA LYS A 208 -18.69 12.60 -14.79
C LYS A 208 -18.62 12.18 -13.30
N CYS A 209 -17.75 12.89 -12.55
CA CYS A 209 -17.65 13.02 -11.07
C CYS A 209 -16.53 12.20 -10.37
N LYS A 210 -16.04 12.58 -9.18
CA LYS A 210 -15.67 13.91 -8.62
C LYS A 210 -14.94 13.67 -7.27
N TYR A 211 -13.72 14.14 -7.13
CA TYR A 211 -13.13 14.65 -5.87
C TYR A 211 -13.11 13.82 -4.55
N HIS A 212 -11.92 13.25 -4.24
CA HIS A 212 -11.14 13.29 -2.96
C HIS A 212 -10.61 11.90 -2.53
N SER A 213 -9.32 11.53 -2.63
CA SER A 213 -8.07 12.07 -2.02
C SER A 213 -8.01 12.00 -0.48
N GLN A 214 -6.94 11.38 0.03
CA GLN A 214 -6.56 11.25 1.46
C GLN A 214 -7.46 10.43 2.41
N ARG A 215 -7.46 9.09 2.24
CA ARG A 215 -7.23 8.12 3.35
C ARG A 215 -6.44 6.93 2.80
N ALA A 216 -5.12 6.97 2.95
CA ALA A 216 -4.22 6.01 2.30
C ALA A 216 -3.45 5.09 3.28
N TRP A 217 -3.75 5.13 4.58
CA TRP A 217 -2.96 4.41 5.59
C TRP A 217 -3.69 3.95 6.88
N GLU A 218 -5.01 4.16 7.05
CA GLU A 218 -5.76 3.39 8.05
C GLU A 218 -6.02 1.96 7.54
N PHE A 219 -5.31 0.99 8.11
CA PHE A 219 -5.79 -0.39 8.21
C PHE A 219 -6.81 -0.46 9.36
N GLU A 220 -7.89 -1.22 9.20
CA GLU A 220 -8.65 -1.76 10.34
C GLU A 220 -9.24 -3.14 9.95
N PRO A 221 -9.16 -4.18 10.80
CA PRO A 221 -9.45 -5.56 10.41
C PRO A 221 -10.89 -5.98 10.75
N GLN A 222 -11.79 -5.98 9.77
CA GLN A 222 -13.15 -6.53 9.93
C GLN A 222 -13.56 -7.47 8.79
N GLY A 223 -12.71 -8.47 8.52
CA GLY A 223 -12.99 -9.58 7.59
C GLY A 223 -13.65 -10.81 8.21
N LEU A 224 -14.09 -10.77 9.48
CA LEU A 224 -14.48 -11.97 10.24
C LEU A 224 -15.79 -11.86 11.04
N SER A 225 -16.72 -10.97 10.65
CA SER A 225 -18.06 -10.86 11.26
C SER A 225 -19.22 -10.89 10.25
N LEU A 226 -18.94 -10.81 8.95
CA LEU A 226 -19.96 -10.88 7.89
C LEU A 226 -20.45 -12.30 7.57
N PHE A 227 -19.87 -13.34 8.20
CA PHE A 227 -20.25 -14.74 8.01
C PHE A 227 -21.28 -15.28 9.03
N THR A 228 -21.69 -14.50 10.03
CA THR A 228 -22.58 -14.96 11.12
C THR A 228 -23.90 -14.19 11.26
N SER A 229 -24.22 -13.29 10.32
CA SER A 229 -25.51 -12.56 10.37
C SER A 229 -26.66 -13.39 9.73
N PRO A 230 -27.86 -13.43 10.36
CA PRO A 230 -28.99 -14.23 9.88
C PRO A 230 -29.65 -13.72 8.58
N LEU A 231 -29.21 -12.57 8.07
CA LEU A 231 -29.72 -11.96 6.83
C LEU A 231 -29.36 -12.75 5.56
N SER A 232 -28.34 -13.63 5.62
CA SER A 232 -27.99 -14.52 4.51
C SER A 232 -29.04 -15.61 4.23
N GLN A 233 -29.82 -16.02 5.24
CA GLN A 233 -30.91 -16.99 5.07
C GLN A 233 -32.17 -16.35 4.46
N LEU A 234 -32.34 -15.02 4.59
CA LEU A 234 -33.51 -14.31 4.04
C LEU A 234 -33.44 -14.15 2.51
N PHE A 235 -32.24 -14.17 1.93
CA PHE A 235 -32.04 -13.92 0.49
C PHE A 235 -32.25 -15.16 -0.39
N LEU A 236 -32.09 -16.37 0.16
CA LEU A 236 -32.31 -17.63 -0.56
C LEU A 236 -33.79 -18.05 -0.67
N LEU A 237 -34.69 -17.36 0.04
CA LEU A 237 -36.14 -17.64 0.02
C LEU A 237 -36.94 -16.79 -0.98
N ARG A 238 -36.28 -15.95 -1.79
CA ARG A 238 -36.93 -15.02 -2.74
C ARG A 238 -36.70 -15.31 -4.22
N LEU A 239 -36.15 -16.47 -4.56
CA LEU A 239 -36.00 -16.97 -5.93
C LEU A 239 -36.84 -18.23 -6.17
N ARG A 240 -38.16 -18.11 -5.90
CA ARG A 240 -39.13 -19.18 -6.20
C ARG A 240 -40.53 -18.66 -6.55
N CYS A 241 -40.58 -17.82 -7.58
CA CYS A 241 -41.67 -17.64 -8.56
C CYS A 241 -41.10 -16.78 -9.70
#